data_AF-A0AAD9DIU0-F1
#
_entry.id   AF-A0AAD9DIU0-F1
#
_cell.length_a   1.000
_cell.length_b   1.000
_cell.length_c   1.000
_cell.angle_alpha   90.00
_cell.angle_beta   90.00
_cell.angle_gamma   90.00
#
_symmetry.space_group_name_H-M   'P 1'
#
loop_
_entity.id
_entity.type
_entity.pdbx_description
1 polymer ?
#
loop_
_entity_poly.entity_id
_entity_poly.type
_entity_poly.pdbx_seq_one_letter_code
_entity_poly.pdbx_strand_id
1 'polypeptide(L)'
;MRTFVVAALIAGASAFGVPPMTTSRQSTALNAFLTPDERADKIARWGEIRAMTKDEAAANLEGEELETYNRYYEETRDGILKMQELAGLMMKDVEPPRIAPKSKNQRKRDKWALTQRRAAARAAMPML
;
A
#
# COMPACT_ATOMS: atom_id res chain seq x y z
N MET A 1 -7.03 56.81 -18.96
CA MET A 1 -6.24 55.63 -18.54
C MET A 1 -6.56 55.14 -17.12
N ARG A 2 -7.82 55.20 -16.66
CA ARG A 2 -8.22 54.66 -15.33
C ARG A 2 -9.28 53.55 -15.40
N THR A 3 -9.94 53.40 -16.54
CA THR A 3 -10.99 52.40 -16.78
C THR A 3 -10.44 51.05 -17.24
N PHE A 4 -9.28 51.02 -17.91
CA PHE A 4 -8.68 49.78 -18.42
C PHE A 4 -8.10 48.86 -17.34
N VAL A 5 -7.71 49.41 -16.18
CA VAL A 5 -7.09 48.61 -15.10
C VAL A 5 -8.13 47.79 -14.33
N VAL A 6 -9.39 48.27 -14.25
CA VAL A 6 -10.45 47.58 -13.49
C VAL A 6 -10.98 46.36 -14.25
N ALA A 7 -11.05 46.42 -15.58
CA ALA A 7 -11.53 45.31 -16.40
C ALA A 7 -10.61 44.08 -16.36
N ALA A 8 -9.29 44.28 -16.29
CA ALA A 8 -8.32 43.19 -16.18
C ALA A 8 -8.39 42.45 -14.83
N LEU A 9 -8.80 43.14 -13.76
CA LEU A 9 -8.85 42.59 -12.41
C LEU A 9 -10.08 41.68 -12.20
N ILE A 10 -11.20 41.99 -12.89
CA ILE A 10 -12.44 41.19 -12.83
C ILE A 10 -12.32 39.90 -13.67
N ALA A 11 -11.59 39.95 -14.79
CA ALA A 11 -11.30 38.75 -15.61
C ALA A 11 -10.36 37.75 -14.88
N GLY A 12 -9.42 38.25 -14.07
CA GLY A 12 -8.55 37.38 -13.25
C GLY A 12 -9.30 36.64 -12.15
N ALA A 13 -10.26 37.30 -11.49
CA ALA A 13 -11.07 36.70 -10.43
C ALA A 13 -12.10 35.67 -10.95
N SER A 14 -12.51 35.75 -12.22
CA SER A 14 -13.41 34.76 -12.84
C SER A 14 -12.66 33.55 -13.42
N ALA A 15 -11.37 33.67 -13.72
CA ALA A 15 -10.53 32.56 -14.19
C ALA A 15 -9.95 31.69 -13.04
N PHE A 16 -9.80 32.24 -11.83
CA PHE A 16 -9.24 31.53 -10.65
C PHE A 16 -10.06 31.68 -9.36
N GLY A 17 -11.21 32.35 -9.40
CA GLY A 17 -12.12 32.41 -8.27
C GLY A 17 -12.81 31.07 -8.12
N VAL A 18 -12.38 30.28 -7.14
CA VAL A 18 -13.16 29.15 -6.64
C VAL A 18 -14.52 29.74 -6.24
N PRO A 19 -15.64 29.35 -6.88
CA PRO A 19 -16.94 29.82 -6.42
C PRO A 19 -17.05 29.45 -4.94
N PRO A 20 -17.55 30.33 -4.05
CA PRO A 20 -17.88 29.90 -2.71
C PRO A 20 -18.88 28.76 -2.90
N MET A 21 -18.42 27.52 -2.74
CA MET A 21 -19.32 26.40 -2.62
C MET A 21 -20.10 26.71 -1.36
N THR A 22 -21.30 27.24 -1.52
CA THR A 22 -22.36 27.09 -0.53
C THR A 22 -22.62 25.59 -0.49
N THR A 23 -21.77 24.87 0.21
CA THR A 23 -22.10 23.54 0.68
C THR A 23 -23.23 23.81 1.67
N SER A 24 -24.46 23.84 1.15
CA SER A 24 -25.58 23.29 1.90
C SER A 24 -25.20 21.84 2.12
N ARG A 25 -24.35 21.62 3.11
CA ARG A 25 -24.07 20.31 3.66
C ARG A 25 -25.34 20.01 4.44
N GLN A 26 -26.41 19.66 3.72
CA GLN A 26 -27.40 18.78 4.30
C GLN A 26 -26.60 17.57 4.73
N SER A 27 -26.32 17.52 6.02
CA SER A 27 -25.70 16.37 6.65
C SER A 27 -26.66 15.23 6.40
N THR A 28 -26.48 14.51 5.29
CA THR A 28 -27.09 13.20 5.06
C THR A 28 -26.34 12.21 5.94
N ALA A 29 -26.32 12.49 7.25
CA ALA A 29 -25.73 11.63 8.23
C ALA A 29 -26.63 10.39 8.25
N LEU A 30 -26.21 9.33 7.54
CA LEU A 30 -26.89 8.03 7.53
C LEU A 30 -27.07 7.47 8.97
N ASN A 31 -26.28 7.98 9.91
CA ASN A 31 -26.34 7.76 11.34
C ASN A 31 -27.46 8.52 12.07
N ALA A 32 -28.24 9.38 11.40
CA ALA A 32 -29.39 10.07 11.99
C ALA A 32 -30.69 9.23 11.97
N PHE A 33 -30.71 8.13 11.21
CA PHE A 33 -31.88 7.25 11.10
C PHE A 33 -31.99 6.23 12.26
N LEU A 34 -30.91 6.03 13.01
CA LEU A 34 -30.86 5.07 14.12
C LEU A 34 -30.55 5.81 15.41
N THR A 35 -31.25 5.43 16.47
CA THR A 35 -30.90 5.87 17.81
C THR A 35 -29.50 5.36 18.18
N PRO A 36 -28.80 6.00 19.13
CA PRO A 36 -27.48 5.54 19.58
C PRO A 36 -27.45 4.08 20.01
N ASP A 37 -28.52 3.60 20.63
CA ASP A 37 -28.65 2.25 21.15
C ASP A 37 -28.82 1.24 20.02
N GLU A 38 -29.74 1.49 19.08
CA GLU A 38 -29.92 0.63 17.89
C GLU A 38 -28.65 0.53 17.05
N ARG A 39 -27.86 1.61 17.00
CA ARG A 39 -26.57 1.60 16.31
C ARG A 39 -25.55 0.73 17.04
N ALA A 40 -25.49 0.80 18.37
CA ALA A 40 -24.59 -0.04 19.17
C ALA A 40 -24.90 -1.53 18.97
N ASP A 41 -26.19 -1.88 18.97
CA ASP A 41 -26.65 -3.25 18.77
C ASP A 41 -26.28 -3.78 17.37
N LYS A 42 -26.50 -2.96 16.32
CA LYS A 42 -26.10 -3.33 14.95
C LYS A 42 -24.59 -3.47 14.80
N ILE A 43 -23.80 -2.62 15.45
CA ILE A 43 -22.34 -2.73 15.44
C ILE A 43 -21.88 -4.02 16.15
N ALA A 44 -22.48 -4.34 17.30
CA ALA A 44 -22.18 -5.56 18.04
C ALA A 44 -22.51 -6.81 17.21
N ARG A 45 -23.72 -6.86 16.64
CA ARG A 45 -24.16 -7.94 15.73
C ARG A 45 -23.24 -8.10 14.53
N TRP A 46 -22.83 -7.00 13.90
CA TRP A 46 -21.88 -7.06 12.79
C TRP A 46 -20.47 -7.47 13.22
N GLY A 47 -20.09 -7.21 14.46
CA GLY A 47 -18.86 -7.75 15.05
C GLY A 47 -18.87 -9.28 15.13
N GLU A 48 -19.98 -9.84 15.59
CA GLU A 48 -20.19 -11.30 15.65
C GLU A 48 -20.17 -11.92 14.26
N ILE A 49 -20.93 -11.36 13.33
CA ILE A 49 -21.01 -11.85 11.94
C ILE A 49 -19.64 -11.90 11.27
N ARG A 50 -18.81 -10.85 11.43
CA ARG A 50 -17.46 -10.81 10.84
C ARG A 50 -16.48 -11.80 11.46
N ALA A 51 -16.71 -12.23 12.70
CA ALA A 51 -15.87 -13.21 13.37
C ALA A 51 -16.19 -14.66 12.94
N MET A 52 -17.37 -14.90 12.35
CA MET A 52 -17.76 -16.22 11.85
C MET A 52 -16.92 -16.65 10.65
N THR A 53 -16.67 -17.95 10.55
CA THR A 53 -16.12 -18.58 9.34
C THR A 53 -17.17 -18.66 8.23
N LYS A 54 -16.74 -18.90 6.98
CA LYS A 54 -17.64 -18.96 5.82
C LYS A 54 -18.73 -20.03 5.99
N ASP A 55 -18.36 -21.17 6.55
CA ASP A 55 -19.26 -22.30 6.77
C ASP A 55 -20.24 -22.02 7.93
N GLU A 56 -19.77 -21.37 9.01
CA GLU A 56 -20.63 -20.93 10.11
C GLU A 56 -21.60 -19.82 9.67
N ALA A 57 -21.14 -18.88 8.84
CA ALA A 57 -21.98 -17.83 8.29
C ALA A 57 -23.07 -18.41 7.38
N ALA A 58 -22.73 -19.36 6.50
CA ALA A 58 -23.71 -20.02 5.63
C ALA A 58 -24.75 -20.86 6.40
N ALA A 59 -24.40 -21.35 7.59
CA ALA A 59 -25.30 -22.14 8.43
C ALA A 59 -26.17 -21.30 9.38
N ASN A 60 -25.71 -20.12 9.80
CA ASN A 60 -26.35 -19.31 10.84
C ASN A 60 -26.94 -17.98 10.33
N LEU A 61 -26.59 -17.55 9.12
CA LEU A 61 -27.06 -16.30 8.53
C LEU A 61 -27.90 -16.60 7.29
N GLU A 62 -29.00 -15.85 7.14
CA GLU A 62 -29.89 -15.94 5.99
C GLU A 62 -30.16 -14.53 5.43
N GLY A 63 -30.55 -14.45 4.16
CA GLY A 63 -30.96 -13.21 3.51
C GLY A 63 -29.89 -12.12 3.48
N GLU A 64 -30.26 -10.90 3.90
CA GLU A 64 -29.43 -9.68 3.77
C GLU A 64 -28.14 -9.75 4.60
N GLU A 65 -28.15 -10.41 5.77
CA GLU A 65 -26.95 -10.56 6.61
C GLU A 65 -25.90 -11.45 5.91
N LEU A 66 -26.34 -12.54 5.26
CA LEU A 66 -25.46 -13.45 4.53
C LEU A 66 -24.89 -12.79 3.27
N GLU A 67 -25.70 -12.06 2.52
CA GLU A 67 -25.22 -11.29 1.35
C GLU A 67 -24.18 -10.24 1.74
N THR A 68 -24.42 -9.54 2.86
CA THR A 68 -23.49 -8.54 3.36
C THR A 68 -22.19 -9.17 3.87
N TYR A 69 -22.28 -10.32 4.54
CA TYR A 69 -21.11 -11.11 4.93
C TYR A 69 -20.30 -11.56 3.71
N ASN A 70 -20.94 -12.13 2.68
CA ASN A 70 -20.26 -12.62 1.49
C ASN A 70 -19.51 -11.50 0.76
N ARG A 71 -20.17 -10.36 0.53
CA ARG A 71 -19.55 -9.18 -0.09
C ARG A 71 -18.37 -8.66 0.75
N TYR A 72 -18.52 -8.58 2.06
CA TYR A 72 -17.42 -8.19 2.96
C TYR A 72 -16.24 -9.15 2.86
N TYR A 73 -16.50 -10.45 2.83
CA TYR A 73 -15.49 -11.49 2.75
C TYR A 73 -14.71 -11.42 1.43
N GLU A 74 -15.40 -11.27 0.31
CA GLU A 74 -14.80 -11.12 -1.03
C GLU A 74 -13.97 -9.84 -1.15
N GLU A 75 -14.45 -8.70 -0.65
CA GLU A 75 -13.71 -7.44 -0.80
C GLU A 75 -12.55 -7.33 0.20
N THR A 76 -12.79 -7.71 1.45
CA THR A 76 -11.86 -7.41 2.54
C THR A 76 -10.91 -8.57 2.78
N ARG A 77 -11.43 -9.80 2.94
CA ARG A 77 -10.57 -10.93 3.31
C ARG A 77 -9.74 -11.42 2.14
N ASP A 78 -10.31 -11.53 0.95
CA ASP A 78 -9.52 -11.87 -0.25
C ASP A 78 -8.54 -10.74 -0.59
N GLY A 79 -8.93 -9.48 -0.37
CA GLY A 79 -8.03 -8.33 -0.48
C GLY A 79 -6.81 -8.46 0.45
N ILE A 80 -7.04 -8.80 1.72
CA ILE A 80 -5.97 -9.02 2.71
C ILE A 80 -5.10 -10.22 2.32
N LEU A 81 -5.68 -11.34 1.90
CA LEU A 81 -4.94 -12.53 1.50
C LEU A 81 -4.02 -12.23 0.29
N LYS A 82 -4.52 -11.51 -0.71
CA LYS A 82 -3.71 -11.06 -1.86
C LYS A 82 -2.58 -10.12 -1.43
N MET A 83 -2.84 -9.21 -0.48
CA MET A 83 -1.80 -8.34 0.06
C MET A 83 -0.73 -9.11 0.84
N GLN A 84 -1.12 -10.14 1.60
CA GLN A 84 -0.17 -11.02 2.30
C GLN A 84 0.69 -11.82 1.31
N GLU A 85 0.10 -12.33 0.25
CA GLU A 85 0.82 -13.03 -0.80
C GLU A 85 1.83 -12.11 -1.50
N LEU A 86 1.42 -10.89 -1.84
CA LEU A 86 2.27 -9.89 -2.46
C LEU A 86 3.40 -9.46 -1.53
N ALA A 87 3.13 -9.27 -0.24
CA ALA A 87 4.14 -9.00 0.77
C ALA A 87 5.15 -10.17 0.89
N GLY A 88 4.67 -11.41 0.87
CA GLY A 88 5.54 -12.60 0.86
C GLY A 88 6.43 -12.67 -0.38
N LEU A 89 5.92 -12.25 -1.54
CA LEU A 89 6.70 -12.17 -2.77
C LEU A 89 7.78 -11.09 -2.68
N MET A 90 7.45 -9.90 -2.17
CA MET A 90 8.41 -8.82 -1.94
C MET A 90 9.49 -9.19 -0.93
N MET A 91 9.16 -9.94 0.13
CA MET A 91 10.15 -10.38 1.12
C MET A 91 11.21 -11.33 0.54
N LYS A 92 10.87 -12.13 -0.49
CA LYS A 92 11.85 -12.99 -1.17
C LYS A 92 12.96 -12.20 -1.84
N ASP A 93 12.64 -11.00 -2.35
CA ASP A 93 13.60 -10.12 -3.01
C ASP A 93 14.36 -9.22 -2.02
N VAL A 94 13.88 -9.09 -0.78
CA VAL A 94 14.53 -8.29 0.26
C VAL A 94 15.69 -9.05 0.94
N GLU A 95 15.68 -10.39 0.95
CA GLU A 95 16.85 -11.13 1.42
C GLU A 95 18.01 -10.94 0.44
N PRO A 96 19.10 -10.25 0.82
CA PRO A 96 20.26 -10.14 -0.06
C PRO A 96 20.76 -11.55 -0.38
N PRO A 97 21.11 -11.84 -1.64
CA PRO A 97 21.54 -13.17 -2.03
C PRO A 97 22.66 -13.61 -1.08
N ARG A 98 22.43 -14.71 -0.35
CA ARG A 98 23.41 -15.28 0.56
C ARG A 98 24.57 -15.79 -0.28
N ILE A 99 25.56 -14.93 -0.55
CA ILE A 99 26.75 -15.31 -1.30
C ILE A 99 27.47 -16.36 -0.46
N ALA A 100 27.45 -17.60 -0.94
CA ALA A 100 28.17 -18.68 -0.30
C ALA A 100 29.66 -18.31 -0.17
N PRO A 101 30.30 -18.58 0.98
CA PRO A 101 31.70 -18.26 1.15
C PRO A 101 32.54 -19.00 0.11
N LYS A 102 33.51 -18.30 -0.49
CA LYS A 102 34.39 -18.90 -1.51
C LYS A 102 35.04 -20.18 -0.98
N SER A 103 35.05 -21.23 -1.80
CA SER A 103 35.71 -22.50 -1.48
C SER A 103 37.24 -22.35 -1.35
N LYS A 104 37.90 -23.30 -0.69
CA LYS A 104 39.37 -23.33 -0.51
C LYS A 104 40.12 -23.24 -1.85
N ASN A 105 39.63 -23.94 -2.88
CA ASN A 105 40.22 -23.93 -4.21
C ASN A 105 40.04 -22.59 -4.93
N GLN A 106 38.86 -21.97 -4.84
CA GLN A 106 38.63 -20.63 -5.38
C GLN A 106 39.55 -19.60 -4.72
N ARG A 107 39.68 -19.61 -3.40
CA ARG A 107 40.61 -18.72 -2.67
C ARG A 107 42.06 -18.92 -3.10
N LYS A 108 42.48 -20.17 -3.34
CA LYS A 108 43.85 -20.48 -3.82
C LYS A 108 44.10 -19.90 -5.21
N ARG A 109 43.15 -20.04 -6.14
CA ARG A 109 43.24 -19.45 -7.49
C ARG A 109 43.27 -17.93 -7.44
N ASP A 110 42.40 -17.30 -6.66
CA ASP A 110 42.34 -15.84 -6.51
C ASP A 110 43.66 -15.29 -5.93
N LYS A 111 44.21 -15.96 -4.91
CA LYS A 111 45.51 -15.59 -4.33
C LYS A 111 46.64 -15.71 -5.34
N TRP A 112 46.65 -16.77 -6.15
CA TRP A 112 47.67 -16.95 -7.19
C TRP A 112 47.56 -15.86 -8.27
N ALA A 113 46.36 -15.57 -8.75
CA ALA A 113 46.13 -14.49 -9.72
C ALA A 113 46.56 -13.13 -9.16
N LEU A 114 46.30 -12.85 -7.88
CA LEU A 114 46.77 -11.64 -7.21
C LEU A 114 48.30 -11.54 -7.18
N THR A 115 48.99 -12.65 -6.88
CA THR A 115 50.45 -12.70 -6.91
C THR A 115 51.00 -12.43 -8.31
N GLN A 116 50.41 -13.04 -9.34
CA GLN A 116 50.81 -12.81 -10.73
C GLN A 116 50.61 -11.35 -11.16
N ARG A 117 49.46 -10.74 -10.79
CA ARG A 117 49.22 -9.31 -11.07
C ARG A 117 50.24 -8.41 -10.38
N ARG A 118 50.62 -8.73 -9.13
CA ARG A 118 51.66 -7.97 -8.41
C ARG A 118 53.04 -8.15 -9.02
N ALA A 119 53.39 -9.37 -9.44
CA ALA A 119 54.66 -9.65 -10.11
C ALA A 119 54.75 -8.92 -11.46
N ALA A 120 53.68 -8.98 -12.27
CA ALA A 120 53.58 -8.27 -13.53
C ALA A 120 53.65 -6.74 -13.33
N ALA A 121 52.97 -6.20 -12.32
CA ALA A 121 53.05 -4.77 -11.99
C ALA A 121 54.47 -4.36 -11.57
N ARG A 122 55.19 -5.18 -10.79
CA ARG A 122 56.58 -4.92 -10.43
C ARG A 122 57.53 -5.00 -11.63
N ALA A 123 57.30 -5.93 -12.55
CA ALA A 123 58.08 -6.05 -13.77
C ALA A 123 57.80 -4.91 -14.77
N ALA A 124 56.58 -4.36 -14.75
CA ALA A 124 56.18 -3.23 -15.60
C ALA A 124 56.61 -1.86 -15.05
N MET A 125 57.09 -1.80 -13.79
CA MET A 125 57.71 -0.60 -13.24
C MET A 125 59.17 -0.54 -13.71
N PRO A 126 59.59 0.48 -14.48
CA PRO A 126 60.99 0.65 -14.80
C PRO A 126 61.77 0.92 -13.51
N MET A 127 62.82 0.13 -13.25
CA MET A 127 63.77 0.42 -12.18
C MET A 127 64.42 1.78 -12.49
N LEU A 128 64.13 2.80 -11.67
CA LEU A 128 64.84 4.08 -11.64
C LEU A 128 66.18 3.91 -10.92
#